data_AF-A0A917TY45-F1
#
_entry.id   AF-A0A917TY45-F1
#
_cell.length_a   1.000
_cell.length_b   1.000
_cell.length_c   1.000
_cell.angle_alpha   90.00
_cell.angle_beta   90.00
_cell.angle_gamma   90.00
#
_symmetry.space_group_name_H-M   'P 1'
#
loop_
_entity.id
_entity.type
_entity.pdbx_description
1 polymer ?
#
loop_
_entity_poly.entity_id
_entity_poly.type
_entity_poly.pdbx_seq_one_letter_code
_entity_poly.pdbx_strand_id
1 'polypeptide(L)' 'MTAPFLSLAQILNRLALTARWALREHLPSPDGICPTCHTPDCAVANAARDVLDTIKRMRWRDPA' A
#
# COMPACT_ATOMS: atom_id res chain seq x y z
N MET A 1 0.57 -13.00 -27.61
CA MET A 1 0.79 -13.34 -26.19
C MET A 1 -0.45 -12.98 -25.39
N THR A 2 -1.13 -13.95 -24.80
CA THR A 2 -2.24 -13.71 -23.86
C THR A 2 -1.68 -13.66 -22.44
N ALA A 3 -1.55 -12.47 -21.86
CA ALA A 3 -1.23 -12.35 -20.44
C ALA A 3 -2.44 -12.85 -19.62
N PRO A 4 -2.25 -13.55 -18.49
CA PRO A 4 -3.35 -13.93 -17.63
C PRO A 4 -4.07 -12.68 -17.11
N PHE A 5 -5.37 -12.58 -17.37
CA PHE A 5 -6.22 -11.54 -16.78
C PHE A 5 -6.29 -11.77 -15.27
N LEU A 6 -5.85 -10.78 -14.50
CA LEU A 6 -5.95 -10.83 -13.05
C LEU A 6 -7.38 -10.48 -12.63
N SER A 7 -7.96 -11.28 -11.73
CA SER A 7 -9.20 -10.89 -11.07
C SER A 7 -8.97 -9.63 -10.22
N LEU A 8 -10.05 -8.87 -9.95
CA LEU A 8 -9.97 -7.72 -9.05
C LEU A 8 -9.38 -8.12 -7.69
N ALA A 9 -9.77 -9.28 -7.14
CA ALA A 9 -9.21 -9.78 -5.89
C ALA A 9 -7.69 -10.04 -5.97
N GLN A 10 -7.19 -10.57 -7.10
CA GLN A 10 -5.76 -10.76 -7.31
C GLN A 10 -5.00 -9.43 -7.42
N ILE A 11 -5.58 -8.44 -8.11
CA ILE A 11 -5.02 -7.08 -8.20
C ILE A 11 -4.94 -6.45 -6.81
N LEU A 12 -6.04 -6.47 -6.05
CA LEU A 12 -6.10 -5.90 -4.71
C LEU A 12 -5.14 -6.62 -3.74
N ASN A 13 -4.99 -7.93 -3.85
CA ASN A 13 -4.01 -8.68 -3.04
C ASN A 13 -2.58 -8.27 -3.34
N ARG A 14 -2.22 -8.13 -4.63
CA ARG A 14 -0.88 -7.68 -5.02
C ARG A 14 -0.60 -6.27 -4.53
N LEU A 15 -1.54 -5.34 -4.73
CA LEU A 15 -1.42 -3.96 -4.23
C LEU A 15 -1.26 -3.91 -2.70
N ALA A 16 -2.04 -4.71 -1.96
CA ALA A 16 -1.92 -4.78 -0.51
C ALA A 16 -0.56 -5.32 -0.06
N LEU A 17 -0.01 -6.34 -0.75
CA LEU A 17 1.32 -6.87 -0.46
C LEU A 17 2.40 -5.84 -0.73
N THR A 18 2.36 -5.17 -1.89
CA THR A 18 3.30 -4.11 -2.25
C THR A 18 3.27 -2.97 -1.24
N ALA A 19 2.09 -2.51 -0.83
CA ALA A 19 1.95 -1.43 0.15
C ALA A 19 2.52 -1.82 1.53
N ARG A 20 2.29 -3.07 1.97
CA ARG A 20 2.88 -3.57 3.24
C ARG A 20 4.39 -3.70 3.18
N TRP A 21 4.94 -4.04 2.02
CA TRP A 21 6.39 -4.06 1.81
C TRP A 21 6.96 -2.64 1.89
N ALA A 22 6.40 -1.72 1.13
CA ALA A 22 6.79 -0.31 1.18
C ALA A 22 6.71 0.25 2.61
N LEU A 23 5.67 -0.07 3.38
CA LEU A 23 5.61 0.39 4.77
C LEU A 23 6.71 -0.17 5.67
N ARG A 24 7.16 -1.41 5.45
CA ARG A 24 8.24 -1.99 6.25
C ARG A 24 9.59 -1.38 5.91
N GLU A 25 9.83 -1.12 4.63
CA GLU A 25 11.06 -0.46 4.18
C GLU A 25 11.10 1.01 4.64
N HIS A 26 9.96 1.70 4.58
CA HIS A 26 9.87 3.12 4.85
C HIS A 26 9.40 3.47 6.28
N LEU A 27 9.23 2.50 7.18
CA LEU A 27 8.68 2.77 8.52
C LEU A 27 9.61 3.73 9.26
N PRO A 28 9.10 4.89 9.73
CA PRO A 28 9.95 5.89 10.34
C PRO A 28 10.59 5.37 11.63
N SER A 29 11.85 5.77 11.84
CA SER A 29 12.55 5.67 13.13
C SER A 29 11.73 6.40 14.23
N PRO A 30 11.97 6.17 15.53
CA PRO A 30 11.35 6.98 16.60
C PRO A 30 11.48 8.50 16.40
N ASP A 31 12.50 8.93 15.65
CA ASP A 31 12.74 10.34 15.26
C ASP A 31 11.79 10.85 14.17
N GLY A 32 10.86 10.03 13.67
CA GLY A 32 9.89 10.39 12.64
C GLY A 32 10.44 10.44 11.22
N ILE A 33 11.74 10.19 11.03
CA ILE A 33 12.40 10.19 9.72
C ILE A 33 12.35 8.79 9.10
N CYS A 34 12.01 8.74 7.82
CA CYS A 34 12.06 7.51 7.05
C CYS A 34 13.51 7.06 6.82
N PRO A 35 13.87 5.80 7.13
CA PRO A 35 15.24 5.30 6.99
C PRO A 35 15.67 5.13 5.52
N THR A 36 14.74 5.06 4.57
CA THR A 36 15.05 4.91 3.13
C THR A 36 15.11 6.24 2.40
N CYS A 37 14.15 7.14 2.66
CA CYS A 37 14.06 8.42 1.96
C CYS A 37 14.78 9.56 2.69
N HIS A 38 15.11 9.37 3.98
CA HIS A 38 15.70 10.38 4.86
C HIS A 38 14.87 11.68 4.96
N THR A 39 13.55 11.59 4.76
CA THR A 39 12.63 12.71 4.92
C THR A 39 11.67 12.47 6.08
N PRO A 40 11.23 13.53 6.79
CA PRO A 40 9.97 13.47 7.52
C PRO A 40 8.81 13.24 6.55
N ASP A 41 7.68 12.75 7.06
CA ASP A 41 6.43 12.56 6.30
C ASP A 41 6.60 11.88 4.94
N CYS A 42 7.34 10.77 4.92
CA CYS A 42 7.69 10.06 3.70
C CYS A 42 6.47 9.77 2.81
N ALA A 43 6.48 10.36 1.61
CA ALA A 43 5.40 10.24 0.64
C ALA A 43 5.12 8.79 0.23
N VAL A 44 6.15 7.93 0.20
CA VAL A 44 5.98 6.50 -0.11
C VAL A 44 5.24 5.78 1.01
N ALA A 45 5.60 6.04 2.27
CA ALA A 45 4.89 5.49 3.42
C ALA A 45 3.43 5.98 3.45
N ASN A 46 3.19 7.26 3.16
CA ASN A 46 1.84 7.82 3.09
C ASN A 46 1.01 7.20 1.96
N ALA A 47 1.55 7.12 0.74
CA ALA A 47 0.88 6.47 -0.38
C ALA A 47 0.56 4.99 -0.09
N ALA A 48 1.47 4.27 0.58
CA ALA A 48 1.23 2.89 0.98
C ALA A 48 0.08 2.76 2.01
N ARG A 49 -0.03 3.69 2.96
CA ARG A 49 -1.20 3.76 3.88
C ARG A 49 -2.49 4.01 3.10
N ASP A 50 -2.47 4.99 2.19
CA ASP A 50 -3.64 5.35 1.38
C ASP A 50 -4.15 4.19 0.52
N VAL A 51 -3.23 3.39 -0.06
CA VAL A 51 -3.58 2.18 -0.81
C VAL A 51 -4.25 1.15 0.10
N LEU A 52 -3.71 0.87 1.27
CA LEU A 52 -4.30 -0.10 2.21
C LEU A 52 -5.67 0.35 2.69
N ASP A 53 -5.84 1.63 3.01
CA ASP A 53 -7.12 2.21 3.41
C ASP A 53 -8.15 2.16 2.29
N THR A 54 -7.71 2.42 1.06
CA THR A 54 -8.58 2.33 -0.13
C THR A 54 -9.02 0.90 -0.39
N ILE A 55 -8.12 -0.08 -0.32
CA ILE A 55 -8.44 -1.50 -0.46
C ILE A 55 -9.41 -1.94 0.64
N LYS A 56 -9.21 -1.48 1.88
CA LYS A 56 -10.14 -1.74 2.98
C LYS A 56 -11.52 -1.20 2.60
N ARG A 57 -11.64 0.08 2.22
CA ARG A 57 -12.92 0.66 1.79
C ARG A 57 -13.58 -0.11 0.65
N MET A 58 -12.80 -0.58 -0.35
CA MET A 58 -13.33 -1.36 -1.46
C MET A 58 -13.85 -2.75 -1.06
N ARG A 59 -13.25 -3.38 -0.05
CA ARG A 59 -13.69 -4.70 0.44
C ARG A 59 -14.90 -4.63 1.37
N TRP A 60 -15.06 -3.53 2.09
CA TRP A 60 -16.11 -3.32 3.10
C TRP A 60 -17.26 -2.44 2.61
N ARG A 61 -17.22 -1.97 1.36
CA ARG A 61 -18.36 -1.28 0.76
C ARG A 61 -19.39 -2.34 0.36
N ASP A 62 -20.46 -2.44 1.15
CA ASP A 62 -21.66 -3.19 0.78
C ASP A 62 -22.12 -2.76 -0.62
N PRO A 63 -22.53 -3.69 -1.49
CA PRO A 63 -23.27 -3.34 -2.69
C PRO A 63 -24.61 -2.74 -2.23
N ALA A 64 -24.71 -1.41 -2.31
CA ALA A 64 -26.00 -0.71 -2.23
C ALA A 64 -26.85 -1.06 -3.46
#